data_AF-A0A2R7P4I6-F1
#
_entry.id   AF-A0A2R7P4I6-F1
#
_cell.length_a   1.000
_cell.length_b   1.000
_cell.length_c   1.000
_cell.angle_alpha   90.00
_cell.angle_beta   90.00
_cell.angle_gamma   90.00
#
_symmetry.space_group_name_H-M   'P 1'
#
loop_
_entity.id
_entity.type
_entity.pdbx_description
1 polymer ?
#
loop_
_entity_poly.entity_id
_entity_poly.type
_entity_poly.pdbx_seq_one_letter_code
_entity_poly.pdbx_strand_id
1 'polypeptide(L)'
;YYTPYFFMGGGYLAGLPFSVFVVAAVFVVLYLAITRTALGLFIQAVGINPTAARVAGVQAGRLIVAAYVFCGVCAGIAGLLISSNVKSADGNNAGQLLELDAILAVTLGGTALTGGRFSLVGSVIGALIIQTLTYAIYSLGVPPEINLVVKAVAVFIVMLLQSPEFRAQVGALARRPGAGALQ
;
A
#
# COMPACT_ATOMS: atom_id res chain seq x y z
N TYR A 1 -22.56 -1.63 26.14
CA TYR A 1 -21.93 -1.89 24.84
C TYR A 1 -22.75 -1.20 23.76
N TYR A 2 -22.19 -0.24 23.03
CA TYR A 2 -22.88 0.48 21.95
C TYR A 2 -22.99 -0.39 20.69
N THR A 3 -24.13 -1.04 20.51
CA THR A 3 -24.43 -1.93 19.37
C THR A 3 -24.13 -1.35 17.98
N PRO A 4 -24.41 -0.07 17.64
CA PRO A 4 -24.08 0.46 16.31
C PRO A 4 -22.58 0.59 16.07
N TYR A 5 -21.78 0.82 17.12
CA TYR A 5 -20.32 0.90 16.98
C TYR A 5 -19.74 -0.45 16.56
N PHE A 6 -20.14 -1.54 17.22
CA PHE A 6 -19.67 -2.89 16.90
C PHE A 6 -20.17 -3.42 15.55
N PHE A 7 -21.30 -2.88 15.05
CA PHE A 7 -21.79 -3.20 13.73
C PHE A 7 -20.85 -2.70 12.62
N MET A 8 -20.04 -1.66 12.88
CA MET A 8 -19.06 -1.17 11.90
C MET A 8 -17.93 -2.17 11.64
N GLY A 9 -17.40 -2.81 12.68
CA GLY A 9 -16.28 -3.75 12.55
C GLY A 9 -16.66 -5.23 12.43
N GLY A 10 -17.84 -5.62 12.94
CA GLY A 10 -18.29 -7.02 12.97
C GLY A 10 -19.73 -7.23 12.49
N GLY A 11 -20.41 -6.19 12.03
CA GLY A 11 -21.73 -6.31 11.43
C GLY A 11 -21.66 -6.86 10.02
N TYR A 12 -22.71 -7.60 9.64
CA TYR A 12 -22.88 -8.12 8.28
C TYR A 12 -23.99 -7.33 7.59
N LEU A 13 -23.69 -6.85 6.38
CA LEU A 13 -24.68 -6.25 5.50
C LEU A 13 -24.68 -7.06 4.19
N ALA A 14 -25.84 -7.57 3.79
CA ALA A 14 -26.00 -8.39 2.58
C ALA A 14 -25.04 -9.62 2.52
N GLY A 15 -24.68 -10.20 3.67
CA GLY A 15 -23.79 -11.37 3.76
C GLY A 15 -22.29 -11.06 3.79
N LEU A 16 -21.88 -9.79 3.64
CA LEU A 16 -20.47 -9.36 3.71
C LEU A 16 -20.20 -8.50 4.97
N PRO A 17 -18.98 -8.53 5.52
CA PRO A 17 -18.59 -7.65 6.61
C PRO A 17 -18.74 -6.18 6.21
N PHE A 18 -19.30 -5.35 7.10
CA PHE A 18 -19.52 -3.93 6.84
C PHE A 18 -18.24 -3.18 6.43
N SER A 19 -17.08 -3.57 6.98
CA SER A 19 -15.76 -3.03 6.62
C SER A 19 -15.47 -3.06 5.12
N VAL A 20 -15.99 -4.05 4.38
CA VAL A 20 -15.80 -4.16 2.92
C VAL A 20 -16.49 -3.01 2.20
N PHE A 21 -17.68 -2.61 2.65
CA PHE A 21 -18.42 -1.49 2.07
C PHE A 21 -17.72 -0.15 2.33
N VAL A 22 -17.11 0.02 3.51
CA VAL A 22 -16.33 1.22 3.84
C VAL A 22 -15.12 1.34 2.92
N VAL A 23 -14.35 0.25 2.76
CA VAL A 23 -13.20 0.22 1.85
C VAL A 23 -13.63 0.45 0.40
N ALA A 24 -14.73 -0.18 -0.05
CA ALA A 24 -15.26 0.02 -1.39
C ALA A 24 -15.69 1.48 -1.63
N ALA A 25 -16.36 2.12 -0.67
CA ALA A 25 -16.75 3.52 -0.77
C ALA A 25 -15.52 4.43 -0.89
N VAL A 26 -14.52 4.26 -0.03
CA VAL A 26 -13.26 5.03 -0.08
C VAL A 26 -12.54 4.81 -1.42
N PHE A 27 -12.48 3.57 -1.89
CA PHE A 27 -11.86 3.22 -3.17
C PHE A 27 -12.58 3.90 -4.35
N VAL A 28 -13.92 3.85 -4.39
CA VAL A 28 -14.71 4.49 -5.46
C VAL A 28 -14.51 5.99 -5.47
N VAL A 29 -14.52 6.64 -4.30
CA VAL A 29 -14.28 8.09 -4.19
C VAL A 29 -12.88 8.45 -4.71
N LEU A 30 -11.84 7.72 -4.30
CA LEU A 30 -10.47 7.92 -4.78
C LEU A 30 -10.34 7.67 -6.27
N TYR A 31 -10.92 6.57 -6.76
CA TYR A 31 -10.86 6.18 -8.16
C TYR A 31 -11.50 7.24 -9.04
N LEU A 32 -12.69 7.74 -8.66
CA LEU A 32 -13.36 8.82 -9.38
C LEU A 32 -12.57 10.13 -9.28
N ALA A 33 -12.06 10.49 -8.10
CA ALA A 33 -11.24 11.69 -7.95
C ALA A 33 -9.99 11.65 -8.86
N ILE A 34 -9.31 10.51 -8.96
CA ILE A 34 -8.08 10.37 -9.76
C ILE A 34 -8.36 10.24 -11.25
N THR A 35 -9.44 9.57 -11.66
CA THR A 35 -9.73 9.29 -13.08
C THR A 35 -10.60 10.35 -13.74
N ARG A 36 -11.51 10.99 -13.00
CA ARG A 36 -12.43 12.01 -13.52
C ARG A 36 -11.92 13.44 -13.33
N THR A 37 -10.84 13.65 -12.59
CA THR A 37 -10.26 14.98 -12.38
C THR A 37 -8.77 15.00 -12.74
N ALA A 38 -8.20 16.20 -12.91
CA ALA A 38 -6.77 16.39 -13.15
C ALA A 38 -5.88 16.06 -11.93
N LEU A 39 -6.49 15.70 -10.78
CA LEU A 39 -5.78 15.39 -9.54
C LEU A 39 -4.77 14.26 -9.72
N GLY A 40 -5.12 13.21 -10.47
CA GLY A 40 -4.19 12.10 -10.77
C GLY A 40 -2.93 12.58 -11.51
N LEU A 41 -3.09 13.46 -12.51
CA LEU A 41 -2.00 14.04 -13.27
C LEU A 41 -1.10 14.92 -12.38
N PHE A 42 -1.70 15.76 -11.54
CA PHE A 42 -0.95 16.62 -10.62
C PHE A 42 -0.15 15.80 -9.60
N ILE A 43 -0.73 14.73 -9.05
CA ILE A 43 -0.02 13.83 -8.13
C ILE A 43 1.17 13.18 -8.85
N GLN A 44 0.98 12.68 -10.07
CA GLN A 44 2.08 12.07 -10.83
C GLN A 44 3.19 13.08 -11.14
N ALA A 45 2.83 14.28 -11.61
CA ALA A 45 3.81 15.34 -11.92
C ALA A 45 4.62 15.76 -10.69
N VAL A 46 3.94 15.99 -9.56
CA VAL A 46 4.60 16.34 -8.29
C VAL A 46 5.46 15.19 -7.77
N GLY A 47 5.02 13.95 -7.96
CA GLY A 47 5.78 12.75 -7.57
C GLY A 47 7.05 12.51 -8.39
N ILE A 48 7.10 12.94 -9.66
CA ILE A 48 8.32 12.84 -10.48
C ILE A 48 9.31 13.94 -10.11
N ASN A 49 8.84 15.19 -10.10
CA ASN A 49 9.69 16.33 -9.79
C ASN A 49 8.85 17.50 -9.21
N PRO A 50 8.85 17.70 -7.89
CA PRO A 50 8.04 18.73 -7.24
C PRO A 50 8.49 20.15 -7.61
N THR A 51 9.78 20.34 -7.91
CA THR A 51 10.34 21.64 -8.32
C THR A 51 9.86 22.00 -9.73
N ALA A 52 9.93 21.06 -10.68
CA ALA A 52 9.45 21.26 -12.04
C ALA A 52 7.93 21.48 -12.07
N ALA A 53 7.16 20.70 -11.27
CA ALA A 53 5.72 20.89 -11.15
C ALA A 53 5.36 22.30 -10.65
N ARG A 54 6.16 22.86 -9.73
CA ARG A 54 5.97 24.23 -9.23
C ARG A 54 6.19 25.28 -10.32
N VAL A 55 7.22 25.12 -11.15
CA VAL A 55 7.49 26.00 -12.29
C VAL A 55 6.37 25.90 -13.35
N ALA A 56 5.75 24.73 -13.48
CA ALA A 56 4.57 24.51 -14.33
C ALA A 56 3.25 25.05 -13.72
N GLY A 57 3.29 25.82 -12.62
CA GLY A 57 2.11 26.42 -12.00
C GLY A 57 1.35 25.51 -11.02
N VAL A 58 1.82 24.28 -10.77
CA VAL A 58 1.19 23.37 -9.80
C VAL A 58 1.68 23.71 -8.40
N GLN A 59 0.74 23.94 -7.47
CA GLN A 59 1.05 24.21 -6.07
C GLN A 59 1.46 22.92 -5.32
N ALA A 60 2.63 22.38 -5.65
CA ALA A 60 3.13 21.10 -5.15
C ALA A 60 3.06 20.96 -3.63
N GLY A 61 3.38 22.02 -2.88
CA GLY A 61 3.32 22.01 -1.41
C GLY A 61 1.91 21.77 -0.86
N ARG A 62 0.89 22.41 -1.45
CA ARG A 62 -0.51 22.22 -1.03
C ARG A 62 -1.01 20.82 -1.38
N LEU A 63 -0.60 20.29 -2.52
CA LEU A 63 -0.97 18.94 -2.94
C LEU A 63 -0.38 17.87 -2.01
N ILE A 64 0.89 18.04 -1.60
CA ILE A 64 1.55 17.14 -0.64
C ILE A 64 0.83 17.19 0.72
N VAL A 65 0.53 18.39 1.24
CA VAL A 65 -0.21 18.54 2.50
C VAL A 65 -1.60 17.90 2.41
N ALA A 66 -2.33 18.13 1.32
CA ALA A 66 -3.65 17.52 1.10
C ALA A 66 -3.58 15.98 1.07
N ALA A 67 -2.55 15.41 0.44
CA ALA A 67 -2.33 13.97 0.42
C ALA A 67 -2.05 13.40 1.82
N TYR A 68 -1.23 14.08 2.64
CA TYR A 68 -0.99 13.68 4.03
C TYR A 68 -2.24 13.77 4.90
N VAL A 69 -3.03 14.84 4.76
CA VAL A 69 -4.31 14.99 5.48
C VAL A 69 -5.27 13.86 5.10
N PHE A 70 -5.38 13.56 3.81
CA PHE A 70 -6.20 12.45 3.33
C PHE A 70 -5.73 11.10 3.87
N CYS A 71 -4.41 10.85 3.91
CA CYS A 71 -3.83 9.66 4.54
C CYS A 71 -4.23 9.56 6.02
N GLY A 72 -4.19 10.67 6.77
CA GLY A 72 -4.63 10.72 8.16
C GLY A 72 -6.13 10.41 8.34
N VAL A 73 -6.99 10.90 7.46
CA VAL A 73 -8.42 10.56 7.46
C VAL A 73 -8.63 9.06 7.22
N CYS A 74 -7.94 8.49 6.23
CA CYS A 74 -8.00 7.05 5.95
C CYS A 74 -7.47 6.21 7.12
N ALA A 75 -6.37 6.61 7.75
CA ALA A 75 -5.82 5.95 8.92
C ALA A 75 -6.79 6.01 10.11
N GLY A 76 -7.47 7.14 10.32
CA GLY A 76 -8.51 7.28 11.34
C GLY A 76 -9.70 6.34 11.09
N ILE A 77 -10.19 6.26 9.85
CA ILE A 77 -11.27 5.32 9.47
C ILE A 77 -10.82 3.87 9.70
N ALA A 78 -9.60 3.51 9.29
CA ALA A 78 -9.05 2.17 9.52
C ALA A 78 -8.93 1.83 11.02
N GLY A 79 -8.45 2.77 11.84
CA GLY A 79 -8.37 2.61 13.28
C GLY A 79 -9.72 2.37 13.95
N LEU A 80 -10.77 3.09 13.51
CA LEU A 80 -12.14 2.88 13.99
C LEU A 80 -12.66 1.47 13.65
N LEU A 81 -12.38 0.97 12.44
CA LEU A 81 -12.77 -0.38 12.04
C LEU A 81 -12.06 -1.46 12.86
N ILE A 82 -10.76 -1.31 13.09
CA ILE A 82 -9.96 -2.28 13.88
C ILE A 82 -10.42 -2.27 15.33
N SER A 83 -10.55 -1.10 15.95
CA SER A 83 -11.00 -0.99 17.34
C SER A 83 -12.41 -1.56 17.52
N SER A 84 -13.31 -1.33 16.56
CA SER A 84 -14.63 -1.95 16.55
C SER A 84 -14.57 -3.47 16.42
N ASN A 85 -13.60 -4.04 15.70
CA ASN A 85 -13.48 -5.47 15.48
C ASN A 85 -12.97 -6.19 16.74
N VAL A 86 -11.95 -5.63 17.41
CA VAL A 86 -11.35 -6.17 18.64
C VAL A 86 -12.25 -5.97 19.88
N LYS A 87 -13.27 -5.11 19.77
CA LYS A 87 -14.20 -4.73 20.85
C LYS A 87 -13.53 -4.18 22.11
N SER A 88 -12.27 -3.77 22.00
CA SER A 88 -11.45 -3.25 23.09
C SER A 88 -10.46 -2.21 22.55
N ALA A 89 -9.98 -1.33 23.43
CA ALA A 89 -8.95 -0.36 23.12
C ALA A 89 -7.57 -0.96 23.41
N ASP A 90 -7.06 -1.76 22.47
CA ASP A 90 -5.70 -2.30 22.53
C ASP A 90 -4.74 -1.37 21.77
N GLY A 91 -4.16 -0.40 22.47
CA GLY A 91 -3.21 0.54 21.85
C GLY A 91 -1.84 -0.06 21.50
N ASN A 92 -1.55 -1.30 21.93
CA ASN A 92 -0.24 -1.92 21.73
C ASN A 92 -0.22 -2.81 20.48
N ASN A 93 -1.31 -3.55 20.25
CA ASN A 93 -1.44 -4.46 19.10
C ASN A 93 -2.31 -3.89 17.98
N ALA A 94 -3.33 -3.07 18.28
CA ALA A 94 -4.22 -2.55 17.25
C ALA A 94 -3.49 -1.49 16.40
N GLY A 95 -3.26 -1.81 15.14
CA GLY A 95 -2.52 -0.93 14.22
C GLY A 95 -1.03 -1.27 14.09
N GLN A 96 -0.51 -2.18 14.90
CA GLN A 96 0.92 -2.51 14.90
C GLN A 96 1.34 -3.04 13.51
N LEU A 97 2.35 -2.40 12.91
CA LEU A 97 2.93 -2.73 11.60
C LEU A 97 1.98 -2.59 10.40
N LEU A 98 0.79 -2.01 10.59
CA LEU A 98 -0.12 -1.79 9.46
C LEU A 98 0.42 -0.74 8.49
N GLU A 99 1.27 0.19 8.93
CA GLU A 99 1.96 1.12 8.04
C GLU A 99 2.91 0.37 7.11
N LEU A 100 3.64 -0.62 7.65
CA LEU A 100 4.54 -1.46 6.88
C LEU A 100 3.77 -2.31 5.87
N ASP A 101 2.66 -2.90 6.30
CA ASP A 101 1.77 -3.69 5.42
C ASP A 101 1.16 -2.83 4.31
N ALA A 102 0.79 -1.58 4.60
CA ALA A 102 0.28 -0.66 3.60
C ALA A 102 1.35 -0.30 2.56
N ILE A 103 2.59 -0.03 2.99
CA ILE A 103 3.72 0.23 2.08
C ILE A 103 4.00 -1.01 1.22
N LEU A 104 4.00 -2.19 1.82
CA LEU A 104 4.17 -3.47 1.12
C LEU A 104 3.09 -3.71 0.07
N ALA A 105 1.83 -3.52 0.45
CA ALA A 105 0.69 -3.70 -0.44
C ALA A 105 0.77 -2.75 -1.67
N VAL A 106 1.07 -1.47 -1.44
CA VAL A 106 1.10 -0.47 -2.52
C VAL A 106 2.26 -0.73 -3.48
N THR A 107 3.42 -1.14 -2.95
CA THR A 107 4.64 -1.37 -3.74
C THR A 107 4.57 -2.67 -4.52
N LEU A 108 4.06 -3.75 -3.89
CA LEU A 108 3.79 -5.02 -4.57
C LEU A 108 2.68 -4.87 -5.63
N GLY A 109 1.73 -3.96 -5.38
CA GLY A 109 0.73 -3.52 -6.35
C GLY A 109 1.26 -2.72 -7.55
N GLY A 110 2.57 -2.45 -7.60
CA GLY A 110 3.22 -1.78 -8.74
C GLY A 110 3.32 -0.26 -8.63
N THR A 111 3.06 0.31 -7.45
CA THR A 111 3.34 1.74 -7.20
C THR A 111 4.84 1.93 -6.98
N ALA A 112 5.41 2.92 -7.68
CA ALA A 112 6.84 3.21 -7.63
C ALA A 112 7.20 3.95 -6.33
N LEU A 113 8.16 3.43 -5.58
CA LEU A 113 8.70 4.07 -4.38
C LEU A 113 9.37 5.42 -4.67
N THR A 114 9.92 5.57 -5.88
CA THR A 114 10.56 6.80 -6.34
C THR A 114 9.58 7.88 -6.79
N GLY A 115 8.27 7.58 -6.79
CA GLY A 115 7.21 8.52 -7.17
C GLY A 115 6.88 8.51 -8.67
N GLY A 116 5.81 9.23 -9.02
CA GLY A 116 5.41 9.48 -10.40
C GLY A 116 4.56 8.42 -11.10
N ARG A 117 4.52 7.18 -10.59
CA ARG A 117 3.67 6.10 -11.13
C ARG A 117 2.99 5.34 -10.00
N PHE A 118 1.67 5.19 -10.09
CA PHE A 118 0.88 4.47 -9.11
C PHE A 118 -0.31 3.76 -9.76
N SER A 119 -0.82 2.72 -9.08
CA SER A 119 -2.03 1.99 -9.49
C SER A 119 -2.92 1.72 -8.28
N LEU A 120 -4.11 2.32 -8.26
CA LEU A 120 -5.10 2.07 -7.20
C LEU A 120 -5.55 0.61 -7.17
N VAL A 121 -5.88 0.05 -8.35
CA VAL A 121 -6.32 -1.35 -8.48
C VAL A 121 -5.18 -2.29 -8.07
N GLY A 122 -3.96 -2.00 -8.50
CA GLY A 122 -2.78 -2.77 -8.11
C GLY A 122 -2.56 -2.77 -6.61
N SER A 123 -2.76 -1.63 -5.93
CA SER A 123 -2.63 -1.52 -4.48
C SER A 123 -3.65 -2.38 -3.72
N VAL A 124 -4.89 -2.48 -4.22
CA VAL A 124 -5.91 -3.38 -3.64
C VAL A 124 -5.50 -4.84 -3.81
N ILE A 125 -5.02 -5.21 -5.00
CA ILE A 125 -4.51 -6.57 -5.25
C ILE A 125 -3.32 -6.88 -4.34
N GLY A 126 -2.40 -5.94 -4.18
CA GLY A 126 -1.27 -6.07 -3.26
C GLY A 126 -1.70 -6.25 -1.81
N ALA A 127 -2.70 -5.50 -1.35
CA ALA A 127 -3.27 -5.65 -0.01
C ALA A 127 -3.88 -7.04 0.20
N LEU A 128 -4.59 -7.56 -0.80
CA LEU A 128 -5.13 -8.92 -0.76
C LEU A 128 -4.01 -9.97 -0.71
N ILE A 129 -2.92 -9.78 -1.46
CA ILE A 129 -1.77 -10.71 -1.44
C ILE A 129 -1.09 -10.73 -0.07
N ILE A 130 -0.85 -9.56 0.54
CA ILE A 130 -0.26 -9.48 1.88
C ILE A 130 -1.19 -10.14 2.91
N GLN A 131 -2.49 -9.88 2.81
CA GLN A 131 -3.47 -10.46 3.73
C GLN A 131 -3.58 -11.99 3.58
N THR A 132 -3.62 -12.51 2.36
CA THR A 132 -3.67 -13.96 2.11
C THR A 132 -2.38 -14.65 2.55
N LEU A 133 -1.22 -14.02 2.36
CA LEU A 133 0.05 -14.50 2.87
C LEU A 133 0.02 -14.63 4.40
N THR A 134 -0.46 -13.61 5.10
CA THR A 134 -0.59 -13.64 6.56
C THR A 134 -1.55 -14.75 7.02
N TYR A 135 -2.71 -14.92 6.37
CA TYR A 135 -3.63 -16.01 6.68
C TYR A 135 -3.05 -17.39 6.38
N ALA A 136 -2.29 -17.55 5.28
CA ALA A 136 -1.65 -18.81 4.94
C ALA A 136 -0.62 -19.23 6.00
N ILE A 137 0.21 -18.30 6.48
CA ILE A 137 1.19 -18.57 7.54
C ILE A 137 0.49 -19.00 8.83
N TYR A 138 -0.59 -18.31 9.23
CA TYR A 138 -1.37 -18.72 10.39
C TYR A 138 -2.04 -20.08 10.21
N SER A 139 -2.55 -20.39 9.02
CA SER A 139 -3.18 -21.68 8.73
C SER A 139 -2.18 -22.84 8.72
N LEU A 140 -0.90 -22.58 8.50
CA LEU A 140 0.18 -23.58 8.59
C LEU A 140 0.63 -23.84 10.04
N GLY A 141 0.03 -23.15 11.03
CA GLY A 141 0.37 -23.30 12.46
C GLY A 141 1.71 -22.68 12.83
N VAL A 142 2.25 -21.80 11.98
CA VAL A 142 3.54 -21.13 12.20
C VAL A 142 3.35 -19.96 13.18
N PRO A 143 4.29 -19.74 14.12
CA PRO A 143 4.21 -18.62 15.05
C PRO A 143 4.16 -17.24 14.35
N PRO A 144 3.42 -16.26 14.91
CA PRO A 144 3.25 -14.93 14.32
C PRO A 144 4.56 -14.17 14.11
N GLU A 145 5.60 -14.47 14.89
CA GLU A 145 6.89 -13.80 14.77
C GLU A 145 7.53 -14.05 13.39
N ILE A 146 7.24 -15.19 12.76
CA ILE A 146 7.75 -15.51 11.41
C ILE A 146 7.08 -14.63 10.34
N ASN A 147 5.84 -14.15 10.56
CA ASN A 147 5.19 -13.22 9.64
C ASN A 147 6.05 -11.95 9.44
N LEU A 148 6.68 -11.43 10.51
CA LEU A 148 7.56 -10.26 10.38
C LEU A 148 8.76 -10.54 9.50
N VAL A 149 9.40 -11.71 9.65
CA VAL A 149 10.57 -12.09 8.85
C VAL A 149 10.18 -12.22 7.38
N VAL A 150 9.06 -12.90 7.09
CA VAL A 150 8.56 -13.06 5.71
C VAL A 150 8.23 -11.71 5.09
N LYS A 151 7.56 -10.82 5.83
CA LYS A 151 7.25 -9.46 5.37
C LYS A 151 8.52 -8.66 5.11
N ALA A 152 9.52 -8.71 5.99
CA ALA A 152 10.80 -8.04 5.79
C ALA A 152 11.53 -8.53 4.52
N VAL A 153 11.55 -9.84 4.29
CA VAL A 153 12.10 -10.43 3.07
C VAL A 153 11.31 -9.97 1.84
N ALA A 154 9.98 -9.91 1.91
CA ALA A 154 9.16 -9.42 0.81
C ALA A 154 9.45 -7.94 0.48
N VAL A 155 9.55 -7.06 1.49
CA VAL A 155 9.97 -5.65 1.30
C VAL A 155 11.31 -5.62 0.58
N PHE A 156 12.28 -6.39 1.09
CA PHE A 156 13.64 -6.39 0.58
C PHE A 156 13.71 -6.82 -0.88
N ILE A 157 13.00 -7.90 -1.26
CA ILE A 157 12.91 -8.37 -2.64
C ILE A 157 12.26 -7.29 -3.52
N VAL A 158 11.14 -6.70 -3.10
CA VAL A 158 10.46 -5.66 -3.88
C VAL A 158 11.36 -4.44 -4.07
N MET A 159 12.09 -4.01 -3.04
CA MET A 159 13.04 -2.90 -3.12
C MET A 159 14.19 -3.20 -4.09
N LEU A 160 14.78 -4.39 -4.03
CA LEU A 160 15.83 -4.80 -4.95
C LEU A 160 15.32 -4.85 -6.40
N LEU A 161 14.11 -5.37 -6.62
CA LEU A 161 13.51 -5.42 -7.95
C LEU A 161 13.17 -4.02 -8.49
N GLN A 162 12.83 -3.06 -7.62
CA GLN A 162 12.53 -1.69 -8.01
C GLN A 162 13.79 -0.82 -8.17
N SER A 163 14.91 -1.15 -7.54
CA SER A 163 16.09 -0.29 -7.59
C SER A 163 16.78 -0.32 -8.96
N PRO A 164 17.03 0.85 -9.57
CA PRO A 164 17.65 0.94 -10.88
C PRO A 164 19.10 0.43 -10.86
N GLU A 165 19.84 0.61 -9.75
CA GLU A 165 21.22 0.14 -9.65
C GLU A 165 21.30 -1.39 -9.64
N PHE A 166 20.41 -2.05 -8.89
CA PHE A 166 20.39 -3.53 -8.84
C PHE A 166 19.99 -4.12 -10.18
N ARG A 167 18.97 -3.56 -10.84
CA ARG A 167 18.58 -4.01 -12.20
C ARG A 167 19.70 -3.81 -13.21
N ALA A 168 20.46 -2.72 -13.10
CA ALA A 168 21.61 -2.45 -13.97
C ALA A 168 22.76 -3.44 -13.70
N GLN A 169 23.06 -3.73 -12.44
CA GLN A 169 24.11 -4.69 -12.05
C GLN A 169 23.75 -6.13 -12.43
N VAL A 170 22.51 -6.56 -12.20
CA VAL A 170 22.01 -7.88 -12.61
C VAL A 170 21.96 -8.00 -14.13
N GLY A 171 21.55 -6.93 -14.83
CA GLY A 171 21.60 -6.87 -16.30
C GLY A 171 23.02 -6.92 -16.86
N ALA A 172 24.00 -6.31 -16.17
CA ALA A 172 25.41 -6.40 -16.53
C ALA A 172 26.00 -7.80 -16.26
N LEU A 173 25.59 -8.44 -15.16
CA LEU A 173 26.02 -9.80 -14.82
C LEU A 173 25.44 -10.85 -15.79
N ALA A 174 24.17 -10.68 -16.19
CA ALA A 174 23.51 -11.51 -17.19
C ALA A 174 24.05 -11.31 -18.61
N ARG A 175 24.72 -10.18 -18.87
CA ARG A 175 25.37 -9.86 -20.16
C ARG A 175 26.83 -10.30 -20.24
N ARG A 176 27.37 -11.07 -19.29
CA ARG A 176 28.69 -11.69 -19.47
C ARG A 176 28.65 -12.58 -20.72
N PRO A 177 29.34 -12.22 -21.81
CA PRO A 177 29.37 -13.03 -23.02
C PRO A 177 30.04 -14.35 -22.67
N GLY A 178 29.40 -15.46 -23.05
CA GLY A 178 30.04 -16.75 -23.05
C GLY A 178 31.35 -16.68 -23.85
N ALA A 179 32.42 -17.13 -23.19
CA ALA A 179 33.64 -17.69 -23.75
C ALA A 179 33.72 -17.73 -25.28
N GLY A 180 34.47 -16.79 -25.86
CA GLY A 180 34.87 -16.81 -27.26
C GLY A 180 36.25 -16.21 -27.42
N ALA A 181 37.30 -16.94 -26.98
CA ALA A 181 38.68 -16.79 -27.44
C ALA A 181 39.56 -17.92 -26.87
N LEU A 182 39.30 -19.16 -27.31
CA LEU A 182 40.34 -20.17 -27.47
C LEU A 182 40.51 -20.35 -28.98
N GLN A 183 41.41 -19.54 -29.54
CA GLN A 183 42.16 -19.82 -30.75
C GLN A 183 43.63 -19.71 -30.39
#